data_AF-A0A2A4RX64-F1
#
_entry.id   AF-A0A2A4RX64-F1
#
_cell.length_a   1.000
_cell.length_b   1.000
_cell.length_c   1.000
_cell.angle_alpha   90.00
_cell.angle_beta   90.00
_cell.angle_gamma   90.00
#
_symmetry.space_group_name_H-M   'P 1'
#
loop_
_entity.id
_entity.type
_entity.pdbx_description
1 polymer ?
#
loop_
_entity_poly.entity_id
_entity_poly.type
_entity_poly.pdbx_seq_one_letter_code
_entity_poly.pdbx_strand_id
1 'polypeptide(L)'
;MRPLSEAGHLRDAEVAKLIASQGSHIIIDLNGHTHGSRPAVLATRPVPIQINDLGYIGTMGAKFIDYILVDDLSVPKEQQPFFDEQLVHLRMIKSAPHTACSRPARCCSIQHQLFNQSPCIFPVLSGSSRI
;
A
#
# COMPACT_ATOMS: atom_id res chain seq x y z
N MET A 1 -3.04 22.91 2.83
CA MET A 1 -2.17 21.71 2.88
C MET A 1 -2.24 21.07 1.49
N ARG A 2 -1.11 20.78 0.81
CA ARG A 2 -1.15 20.20 -0.55
C ARG A 2 -1.53 18.71 -0.48
N PRO A 3 -2.49 18.24 -1.28
CA PRO A 3 -2.87 16.83 -1.29
C PRO A 3 -1.78 15.98 -1.99
N LEU A 4 -1.53 14.77 -1.48
CA LEU A 4 -0.55 13.85 -2.07
C LEU A 4 -0.94 13.37 -3.48
N SER A 5 -2.23 13.43 -3.82
CA SER A 5 -2.75 13.13 -5.16
C SER A 5 -2.16 14.02 -6.26
N GLU A 6 -1.57 15.17 -5.91
CA GLU A 6 -0.97 16.11 -6.86
C GLU A 6 0.57 16.05 -6.87
N ALA A 7 1.18 15.15 -6.10
CA ALA A 7 2.63 15.08 -5.90
C ALA A 7 3.41 14.47 -7.09
N GLY A 8 2.74 14.13 -8.20
CA GLY A 8 3.36 13.48 -9.36
C GLY A 8 4.50 14.27 -10.01
N HIS A 9 4.46 15.60 -9.95
CA HIS A 9 5.48 16.49 -10.52
C HIS A 9 6.62 16.85 -9.55
N LEU A 10 6.51 16.48 -8.28
CA LEU A 10 7.50 16.76 -7.26
C LEU A 10 8.64 15.75 -7.32
N ARG A 11 9.84 16.13 -6.88
CA ARG A 11 10.97 15.19 -6.75
C ARG A 11 10.76 14.27 -5.55
N ASP A 12 11.40 13.10 -5.55
CA ASP A 12 11.19 12.08 -4.50
C ASP A 12 11.44 12.62 -3.09
N ALA A 13 12.50 13.42 -2.91
CA ALA A 13 12.82 14.04 -1.64
C ALA A 13 11.76 15.04 -1.16
N GLU A 14 11.06 15.71 -2.09
CA GLU A 14 9.99 16.66 -1.76
C GLU A 14 8.72 15.91 -1.35
N VAL A 15 8.43 14.79 -2.03
CA VAL A 15 7.32 13.91 -1.66
C VAL A 15 7.55 13.30 -0.27
N ALA A 16 8.76 12.80 0.01
CA ALA A 16 9.12 12.26 1.32
C ALA A 16 8.92 13.29 2.45
N LYS A 17 9.38 14.53 2.25
CA LYS A 17 9.18 15.62 3.21
C LYS A 17 7.70 15.97 3.38
N LEU A 18 6.95 15.97 2.29
CA LEU A 18 5.51 16.24 2.34
C LEU A 18 4.80 15.16 3.17
N ILE A 19 5.09 13.87 2.94
CA ILE A 19 4.53 12.76 3.72
C ILE A 19 4.88 12.91 5.21
N ALA A 20 6.16 13.14 5.53
CA ALA A 20 6.61 13.32 6.91
C ALA A 20 5.92 14.52 7.59
N SER A 21 5.69 15.61 6.85
CA SER A 21 5.02 16.81 7.37
C SER A 21 3.52 16.62 7.65
N GLN A 22 2.89 15.58 7.09
CA GLN A 22 1.48 15.28 7.31
C GLN A 22 1.22 14.52 8.62
N GLY A 23 2.27 14.03 9.29
CA GLY A 23 2.11 13.24 10.51
C GLY A 23 1.49 11.86 10.28
N SER A 24 1.63 11.32 9.06
CA SER A 24 1.21 9.95 8.75
C SER A 24 2.09 8.95 9.50
N HIS A 25 1.45 7.93 10.10
CA HIS A 25 2.15 6.88 10.84
C HIS A 25 2.40 5.64 9.97
N ILE A 26 1.51 5.42 9.00
CA ILE A 26 1.49 4.24 8.12
C ILE A 26 1.38 4.75 6.69
N ILE A 27 2.18 4.18 5.79
CA ILE A 27 2.05 4.36 4.34
C ILE A 27 1.83 3.02 3.67
N ILE A 28 0.99 3.02 2.63
CA ILE A 28 0.71 1.85 1.81
C ILE A 28 1.23 2.13 0.40
N ASP A 29 2.22 1.35 -0.03
CA ASP A 29 2.72 1.32 -1.40
C ASP A 29 1.81 0.46 -2.25
N LEU A 30 1.23 1.06 -3.30
CA LEU A 30 0.36 0.38 -4.26
C LEU A 30 1.02 0.16 -5.62
N ASN A 31 2.32 0.42 -5.75
CA ASN A 31 3.04 0.27 -7.02
C ASN A 31 4.11 -0.81 -6.96
N GLY A 32 4.88 -0.93 -5.87
CA GLY A 32 5.98 -1.89 -5.78
C GLY A 32 6.96 -1.79 -6.96
N HIS A 33 7.35 -2.90 -7.60
CA HIS A 33 8.27 -2.90 -8.77
C HIS A 33 7.57 -2.66 -10.12
N THR A 34 6.40 -2.02 -10.14
CA THR A 34 5.66 -1.72 -11.39
C THR A 34 5.94 -0.31 -11.93
N HIS A 35 5.34 0.01 -13.09
CA HIS A 35 5.53 1.30 -13.75
C HIS A 35 5.08 2.48 -12.87
N GLY A 36 5.85 3.56 -12.87
CA GLY A 36 5.56 4.75 -12.07
C GLY A 36 5.82 4.58 -10.57
N SER A 37 6.44 3.46 -10.14
CA SER A 37 6.84 3.28 -8.76
C SER A 37 7.93 4.27 -8.35
N ARG A 38 7.90 4.65 -7.06
CA ARG A 38 8.84 5.61 -6.48
C ARG A 38 9.48 5.03 -5.23
N PRO A 39 10.18 3.88 -5.31
CA PRO A 39 10.78 3.23 -4.14
C PRO A 39 11.79 4.14 -3.42
N ALA A 40 12.42 5.07 -4.13
CA ALA A 40 13.32 6.06 -3.55
C ALA A 40 12.63 6.96 -2.50
N VAL A 41 11.33 7.24 -2.64
CA VAL A 41 10.55 7.97 -1.62
C VAL A 41 10.47 7.14 -0.35
N LEU A 42 10.08 5.87 -0.46
CA LEU A 42 9.94 4.95 0.67
C LEU A 42 11.29 4.59 1.31
N ALA A 43 12.36 4.58 0.52
CA ALA A 43 13.73 4.37 1.01
C ALA A 43 14.17 5.45 2.00
N THR A 44 13.63 6.67 1.90
CA THR A 44 13.90 7.73 2.89
C THR A 44 13.22 7.50 4.25
N ARG A 45 12.37 6.48 4.35
CA ARG A 45 11.56 6.14 5.53
C ARG A 45 10.83 7.37 6.10
N PRO A 46 9.93 8.01 5.32
CA PRO A 46 9.22 9.21 5.75
C PRO A 46 8.23 8.94 6.89
N VAL A 47 7.84 7.68 7.08
CA VAL A 47 6.95 7.20 8.14
C VAL A 47 7.54 5.95 8.80
N PRO A 48 7.18 5.66 10.06
CA PRO A 48 7.76 4.52 10.78
C PRO A 48 7.32 3.17 10.22
N ILE A 49 6.08 3.04 9.72
CA ILE A 49 5.52 1.78 9.20
C ILE A 49 5.22 1.91 7.72
N GLN A 50 5.88 1.10 6.90
CA GLN A 50 5.68 1.04 5.46
C GLN A 50 5.19 -0.34 5.03
N ILE A 51 4.10 -0.37 4.27
CA ILE A 51 3.41 -1.60 3.89
C ILE A 51 3.30 -1.65 2.37
N ASN A 52 3.65 -2.76 1.74
CA ASN A 52 3.37 -3.00 0.32
C ASN A 52 2.05 -3.78 0.16
N ASP A 53 1.18 -3.32 -0.74
CA ASP A 53 -0.14 -3.89 -0.96
C ASP A 53 -0.59 -3.79 -2.42
N LEU A 54 -1.30 -4.82 -2.92
CA LEU A 54 -2.04 -4.94 -4.20
C LEU A 54 -1.32 -4.59 -5.53
N GLY A 55 -0.30 -3.72 -5.53
CA GLY A 55 0.42 -3.26 -6.72
C GLY A 55 1.46 -4.24 -7.24
N TYR A 56 2.07 -5.01 -6.33
CA TYR A 56 3.12 -5.95 -6.65
C TYR A 56 3.03 -7.16 -5.72
N ILE A 57 2.61 -8.30 -6.28
CA ILE A 57 2.46 -9.57 -5.56
C ILE A 57 3.83 -10.27 -5.53
N GLY A 58 4.74 -9.74 -4.71
CA GLY A 58 6.10 -10.24 -4.54
C GLY A 58 6.85 -9.46 -3.47
N THR A 59 7.97 -10.01 -3.01
CA THR A 59 8.87 -9.30 -2.09
C THR A 59 9.51 -8.10 -2.79
N MET A 60 9.59 -6.97 -2.11
CA MET A 60 10.34 -5.82 -2.58
C MET A 60 11.85 -6.04 -2.44
N GLY A 61 12.28 -7.01 -1.63
CA GLY A 61 13.69 -7.27 -1.34
C GLY A 61 14.35 -6.10 -0.60
N ALA A 62 13.54 -5.30 0.09
CA ALA A 62 13.92 -3.97 0.53
C ALA A 62 13.67 -3.79 2.03
N LYS A 63 14.74 -3.50 2.79
CA LYS A 63 14.67 -3.27 4.25
C LYS A 63 13.83 -2.07 4.69
N PHE A 64 13.39 -1.23 3.75
CA PHE A 64 12.55 -0.08 4.04
C PHE A 64 11.05 -0.41 4.04
N ILE A 65 10.63 -1.56 3.50
CA ILE A 65 9.26 -2.06 3.61
C ILE A 65 9.19 -3.03 4.78
N ASP A 66 8.25 -2.82 5.69
CA ASP A 66 8.15 -3.58 6.93
C ASP A 66 7.17 -4.75 6.79
N TYR A 67 6.08 -4.56 6.04
CA TYR A 67 5.01 -5.55 5.90
C TYR A 67 4.51 -5.68 4.47
N ILE A 68 4.00 -6.87 4.12
CA ILE A 68 3.20 -7.10 2.93
C ILE A 68 1.84 -7.63 3.34
N LEU A 69 0.76 -7.03 2.82
CA LEU A 69 -0.58 -7.54 3.04
C LEU A 69 -0.89 -8.66 2.04
N VAL A 70 -1.05 -9.88 2.54
CA VAL A 70 -1.35 -11.07 1.72
C VAL A 70 -2.66 -11.73 2.16
N ASP A 71 -3.14 -12.69 1.37
CA ASP A 71 -4.20 -13.61 1.79
C ASP A 71 -3.70 -15.06 1.74
N ASP A 72 -4.40 -15.95 2.46
CA ASP A 72 -4.02 -17.37 2.57
C ASP A 72 -4.10 -18.13 1.24
N LEU A 73 -4.80 -17.59 0.22
CA LEU A 73 -4.93 -18.23 -1.10
C LEU A 73 -3.74 -17.90 -2.01
N SER A 74 -3.28 -16.66 -1.98
CA SER A 74 -2.18 -16.16 -2.81
C SER A 74 -0.83 -16.53 -2.22
N VAL A 75 -0.67 -16.33 -0.91
CA VAL A 75 0.59 -16.58 -0.20
C VAL A 75 0.27 -17.35 1.08
N PRO A 76 0.38 -18.69 1.07
CA PRO A 76 0.28 -19.49 2.27
C PRO A 76 1.34 -19.10 3.32
N LYS A 77 1.05 -19.31 4.60
CA LYS A 77 1.92 -18.90 5.72
C LYS A 77 3.31 -19.52 5.65
N GLU A 78 3.42 -20.68 5.02
CA GLU A 78 4.66 -21.42 4.82
C GLU A 78 5.62 -20.69 3.87
N GLN A 79 5.14 -19.70 3.12
CA GLN A 79 5.96 -18.93 2.19
C GLN A 79 6.69 -17.75 2.85
N GLN A 80 6.48 -17.45 4.13
CA GLN A 80 7.21 -16.40 4.86
C GLN A 80 8.74 -16.41 4.65
N PRO A 81 9.44 -17.56 4.55
CA PRO A 81 10.88 -17.57 4.29
C PRO A 81 11.32 -17.01 2.93
N PHE A 82 10.40 -16.84 1.98
CA PHE A 82 10.68 -16.29 0.65
C PHE A 82 10.45 -14.77 0.57
N PHE A 83 10.01 -14.15 1.68
CA PHE A 83 9.78 -12.71 1.78
C PHE A 83 10.69 -12.10 2.83
N ASP A 84 11.36 -11.01 2.48
CA ASP A 84 12.14 -10.21 3.43
C ASP A 84 11.21 -9.43 4.39
N GLU A 85 9.99 -9.16 3.95
CA GLU A 85 8.96 -8.45 4.70
C GLU A 85 8.12 -9.39 5.57
N GLN A 86 7.52 -8.86 6.63
CA GLN A 86 6.58 -9.63 7.45
C GLN A 86 5.23 -9.77 6.74
N LEU A 87 4.76 -11.01 6.57
CA LEU A 87 3.48 -11.31 5.95
C LEU A 87 2.33 -11.04 6.92
N VAL A 88 1.42 -10.16 6.53
CA VAL A 88 0.17 -9.88 7.25
C VAL A 88 -0.98 -10.49 6.48
N HIS A 89 -1.53 -11.58 7.02
CA HIS A 89 -2.61 -12.32 6.40
C HIS A 89 -3.96 -11.67 6.68
N LEU A 90 -4.66 -11.28 5.62
CA LEU A 90 -6.02 -10.77 5.70
C LEU A 90 -7.03 -11.92 5.82
N ARG A 91 -8.06 -11.72 6.64
CA ARG A 91 -9.16 -12.70 6.82
C ARG A 91 -10.06 -12.84 5.58
N MET A 92 -9.93 -11.96 4.60
CA MET A 92 -10.71 -11.98 3.36
C MET A 92 -9.78 -12.11 2.17
N ILE A 93 -10.24 -12.80 1.13
CA ILE A 93 -9.53 -12.99 -0.13
C ILE A 93 -9.43 -11.62 -0.83
N LYS A 94 -8.20 -11.18 -1.16
CA LYS A 94 -7.92 -9.88 -1.79
C LYS A 94 -8.37 -9.83 -3.24
N SER A 95 -8.25 -10.96 -3.94
CA SER A 95 -8.60 -11.13 -5.36
C SER A 95 -9.99 -11.74 -5.57
N ALA A 96 -10.87 -11.71 -4.56
CA ALA A 96 -12.22 -12.24 -4.72
C ALA A 96 -12.92 -11.52 -5.89
N PRO A 97 -13.44 -12.24 -6.89
CA PRO A 97 -14.28 -11.61 -7.90
C PRO A 97 -15.48 -10.97 -7.19
N HIS A 98 -15.92 -9.79 -7.65
CA HIS A 98 -17.06 -9.06 -7.07
C HIS A 98 -18.32 -9.93 -6.87
N THR A 99 -18.42 -11.05 -7.60
CA THR A 99 -19.50 -12.04 -7.58
C THR A 99 -19.40 -13.11 -6.49
N ALA A 100 -18.26 -13.29 -5.82
CA ALA A 100 -18.06 -14.35 -4.81
C ALA A 100 -18.44 -13.93 -3.38
N CYS A 101 -18.92 -12.70 -3.16
CA CYS A 101 -19.41 -12.29 -1.85
C CYS A 101 -20.89 -12.68 -1.67
N SER A 102 -21.15 -13.71 -0.86
CA SER A 102 -22.49 -14.19 -0.50
C SER A 102 -23.35 -13.19 0.29
N ARG A 103 -22.83 -11.99 0.59
CA ARG A 103 -23.53 -10.84 1.20
C ARG A 103 -23.12 -9.51 0.52
N PRO A 104 -23.73 -9.15 -0.62
CA PRO A 104 -23.30 -8.00 -1.43
C PRO A 104 -23.34 -6.65 -0.70
N ALA A 105 -24.20 -6.48 0.30
CA ALA A 105 -24.37 -5.20 1.00
C ALA A 105 -23.29 -4.85 2.03
N ARG A 106 -22.41 -5.78 2.45
CA ARG A 106 -21.35 -5.49 3.45
C ARG A 106 -19.91 -5.65 2.90
N CYS A 107 -19.71 -6.40 1.81
CA CYS A 107 -18.40 -6.52 1.16
C CYS A 107 -18.02 -5.26 0.39
N CYS A 108 -18.95 -4.73 -0.41
CA CYS A 108 -18.67 -3.64 -1.35
C CYS A 108 -18.27 -2.35 -0.63
N SER A 109 -18.71 -2.21 0.62
CA SER A 109 -18.46 -1.01 1.39
C SER A 109 -17.12 -1.05 2.14
N ILE A 110 -16.43 -2.19 2.29
CA ILE A 110 -15.13 -2.22 2.98
C ILE A 110 -14.00 -1.76 2.05
N GLN A 111 -14.02 -2.13 0.77
CA GLN A 111 -13.05 -1.61 -0.21
C GLN A 111 -13.28 -0.13 -0.56
N HIS A 112 -14.49 0.43 -0.35
CA HIS A 112 -14.79 1.84 -0.61
C HIS A 112 -14.90 2.72 0.65
N GLN A 113 -15.17 2.17 1.84
CA GLN A 113 -15.25 2.92 3.12
C GLN A 113 -13.94 2.88 3.92
N LEU A 114 -13.05 1.90 3.76
CA LEU A 114 -11.73 1.97 4.42
C LEU A 114 -10.88 3.13 3.89
N PHE A 115 -11.13 3.58 2.66
CA PHE A 115 -10.49 4.76 2.08
C PHE A 115 -11.17 6.11 2.42
N ASN A 116 -12.37 6.12 3.04
CA ASN A 116 -13.13 7.37 3.20
C ASN A 116 -13.80 7.60 4.58
N GLN A 117 -13.61 6.73 5.58
CA GLN A 117 -14.27 6.92 6.90
C GLN A 117 -13.36 6.71 8.12
N SER A 118 -12.07 7.05 8.02
CA SER A 118 -11.23 7.20 9.22
C SER A 118 -10.46 8.51 9.15
N PRO A 119 -10.33 9.27 10.26
CA PRO A 119 -9.51 10.48 10.33
C PRO A 119 -8.00 10.16 10.25
N CYS A 120 -7.63 8.88 10.12
CA CYS A 120 -6.29 8.43 9.78
C CYS A 120 -6.07 8.67 8.28
N ILE A 121 -5.46 9.79 7.93
CA ILE A 121 -5.03 10.08 6.56
C ILE A 121 -4.04 8.98 6.16
N PHE A 122 -4.49 8.02 5.34
CA PHE A 122 -3.66 7.02 4.70
C PHE A 122 -3.12 7.62 3.39
N PRO A 123 -1.87 8.09 3.35
CA PRO A 123 -1.28 8.53 2.11
C PRO A 123 -1.16 7.33 1.16
N VAL A 124 -1.98 7.31 0.11
CA VAL A 124 -1.88 6.33 -0.97
C VAL A 124 -0.86 6.85 -1.98
N LEU A 125 0.28 6.15 -2.12
CA LEU A 125 1.21 6.38 -3.21
C LEU A 125 0.75 5.55 -4.40
N SER A 126 -0.14 6.12 -5.22
CA SER A 126 -0.34 5.61 -6.58
C SER A 126 0.48 6.49 -7.54
N GLY A 127 1.41 5.87 -8.26
CA GLY A 127 2.19 6.55 -9.29
C GLY A 127 1.28 6.97 -10.44
N SER A 128 0.69 8.17 -10.39
CA SER A 128 -0.02 8.74 -11.53
C SER A 128 0.99 9.32 -12.53
N SER A 129 1.57 8.44 -13.35
CA SER A 129 2.18 8.86 -14.62
C SER A 129 1.07 9.13 -15.62
N ARG A 130 0.61 10.39 -15.67
CA ARG A 130 -0.16 10.89 -16.80
C ARG A 130 0.83 11.06 -17.97
N ILE A 131 0.75 10.17 -18.96
CA ILE A 131 1.23 10.44 -20.31
C ILE A 131 0.01 10.87 -21.12
#